data_AF-A0A1G8GTK3-F1
#
_entry.id   AF-A0A1G8GTK3-F1
#
_cell.length_a   1.000
_cell.length_b   1.000
_cell.length_c   1.000
_cell.angle_alpha   90.00
_cell.angle_beta   90.00
_cell.angle_gamma   90.00
#
_symmetry.space_group_name_H-M   'P 1'
#
loop_
_entity.id
_entity.type
_entity.pdbx_description
1 polymer ?
#
loop_
_entity_poly.entity_id
_entity_poly.type
_entity_poly.pdbx_seq_one_letter_code
_entity_poly.pdbx_strand_id
1 'polypeptide(L)'
;MLYGDGADDILSGLGGNDTLYGYGGNDTLDGGAGNDLLDGGDGNDTYLFGRGDGQDVISSCEWNPSKRDELRFKAGVTAADVAVRRQWNDLILRVAETSDQVTVKNHFYSRDGGYPYRVESIRFSDGSAWGGADIEARMIIATEGDDALSGDDMSNVLSGLGGNDTLYGYGGDDTLDGGVGNDSLEGGSGNDTYLFGRGDGQDTIGGWDRDPNKQDVVRFKEDVRPEDVTASRTWWGALTLGIRGMPDQLTVQYYFANGSDFNPGGIEAIRFADGTAWDAAAISMRLLKGSEDSRVVISWKAGL
;
A
#
# COMPACT_ATOMS: atom_id res chain seq x y z
N MET A 1 -6.23 -29.24 14.54
CA MET A 1 -5.12 -28.70 15.39
C MET A 1 -4.10 -29.79 15.64
N LEU A 2 -2.85 -29.54 15.24
CA LEU A 2 -1.71 -30.46 15.25
C LEU A 2 -0.50 -29.78 15.88
N TYR A 3 0.39 -30.58 16.45
CA TYR A 3 1.58 -30.14 17.16
C TYR A 3 2.76 -31.03 16.79
N GLY A 4 3.90 -30.41 16.47
CA GLY A 4 5.21 -31.01 16.44
C GLY A 4 5.85 -31.06 17.82
N ASP A 5 7.17 -31.20 17.86
CA ASP A 5 8.00 -31.18 19.05
C ASP A 5 9.29 -30.34 18.88
N GLY A 6 10.42 -30.81 19.38
CA GLY A 6 11.71 -30.09 19.29
C GLY A 6 12.62 -30.64 18.18
N ALA A 7 12.08 -31.47 17.29
CA ALA A 7 12.76 -32.10 16.17
C ALA A 7 12.13 -31.66 14.84
N ASP A 8 12.78 -32.03 13.72
CA ASP A 8 12.23 -31.77 12.38
C ASP A 8 10.95 -32.59 12.15
N ASP A 9 9.80 -31.93 12.06
CA ASP A 9 8.48 -32.53 11.90
C ASP A 9 7.88 -32.38 10.50
N ILE A 10 6.93 -33.27 10.18
CA ILE A 10 6.07 -33.15 8.99
C ILE A 10 4.61 -33.15 9.48
N LEU A 11 3.97 -32.00 9.38
CA LEU A 11 2.60 -31.78 9.84
C LEU A 11 1.67 -31.60 8.63
N SER A 12 0.54 -32.32 8.62
CA SER A 12 -0.47 -32.21 7.57
C SER A 12 -1.88 -32.13 8.15
N GLY A 13 -2.57 -31.00 7.94
CA GLY A 13 -3.96 -30.78 8.35
C GLY A 13 -4.98 -31.53 7.48
N LEU A 14 -4.59 -31.84 6.24
CA LEU A 14 -5.40 -32.48 5.18
C LEU A 14 -6.57 -31.61 4.72
N GLY A 15 -7.62 -31.46 5.52
CA GLY A 15 -8.74 -30.63 5.14
C GLY A 15 -9.64 -30.27 6.31
N GLY A 16 -10.36 -29.16 6.16
CA GLY A 16 -10.95 -28.46 7.29
C GLY A 16 -10.07 -27.29 7.71
N ASN A 17 -10.52 -26.51 8.70
CA ASN A 17 -9.73 -25.38 9.20
C ASN A 17 -8.89 -25.85 10.39
N ASP A 18 -7.59 -25.90 10.18
CA ASP A 18 -6.61 -26.43 11.10
C ASP A 18 -5.69 -25.35 11.68
N THR A 19 -4.95 -25.78 12.69
CA THR A 19 -3.90 -24.98 13.30
C THR A 19 -2.73 -25.92 13.55
N LEU A 20 -1.60 -25.65 12.93
CA LEU A 20 -0.39 -26.46 12.99
C LEU A 20 0.69 -25.65 13.70
N TYR A 21 1.32 -26.25 14.72
CA TYR A 21 2.46 -25.70 15.43
C TYR A 21 3.65 -26.64 15.26
N GLY A 22 4.73 -26.20 14.61
CA GLY A 22 5.99 -26.95 14.46
C GLY A 22 6.78 -27.00 15.77
N TYR A 23 6.87 -25.84 16.43
CA TYR A 23 7.65 -25.57 17.64
C TYR A 23 9.15 -25.39 17.39
N GLY A 24 9.96 -26.44 17.44
CA GLY A 24 11.39 -26.29 17.25
C GLY A 24 11.92 -27.36 16.32
N GLY A 25 12.76 -27.00 15.36
CA GLY A 25 13.18 -27.93 14.31
C GLY A 25 13.06 -27.28 12.95
N ASN A 26 13.44 -27.98 11.90
CA ASN A 26 13.17 -27.53 10.53
C ASN A 26 11.90 -28.24 10.06
N ASP A 27 10.76 -27.60 10.26
CA ASP A 27 9.48 -28.28 10.10
C ASP A 27 8.92 -28.13 8.68
N THR A 28 8.11 -29.09 8.25
CA THR A 28 7.30 -28.99 7.03
C THR A 28 5.82 -28.99 7.39
N LEU A 29 5.14 -27.88 7.13
CA LEU A 29 3.74 -27.67 7.47
C LEU A 29 2.89 -27.59 6.20
N ASP A 30 1.86 -28.43 6.11
CA ASP A 30 0.86 -28.43 5.04
C ASP A 30 -0.54 -28.35 5.65
N GLY A 31 -1.20 -27.19 5.55
CA GLY A 31 -2.57 -27.03 6.03
C GLY A 31 -3.54 -27.97 5.31
N GLY A 32 -3.38 -28.08 3.99
CA GLY A 32 -4.29 -28.80 3.13
C GLY A 32 -5.44 -27.91 2.70
N ALA A 33 -6.64 -28.48 2.49
CA ALA A 33 -7.80 -27.72 2.03
C ALA A 33 -8.56 -27.08 3.20
N GLY A 34 -8.60 -25.76 3.30
CA GLY A 34 -9.32 -25.11 4.38
C GLY A 34 -8.92 -23.66 4.55
N ASN A 35 -9.07 -23.12 5.75
CA ASN A 35 -8.42 -21.86 6.10
C ASN A 35 -7.59 -22.14 7.34
N ASP A 36 -6.29 -22.32 7.14
CA ASP A 36 -5.39 -22.87 8.14
C ASP A 36 -4.50 -21.79 8.77
N LEU A 37 -4.08 -22.04 10.01
CA LEU A 37 -3.04 -21.26 10.69
C LEU A 37 -1.79 -22.14 10.85
N LEU A 38 -0.69 -21.71 10.26
CA LEU A 38 0.58 -22.42 10.25
C LEU A 38 1.63 -21.61 11.03
N ASP A 39 2.12 -22.17 12.12
CA ASP A 39 3.18 -21.59 12.96
C ASP A 39 4.36 -22.56 12.97
N GLY A 40 5.47 -22.18 12.34
CA GLY A 40 6.67 -23.04 12.26
C GLY A 40 7.43 -23.07 13.58
N GLY A 41 7.51 -21.92 14.26
CA GLY A 41 8.33 -21.77 15.45
C GLY A 41 9.81 -21.49 15.12
N ASP A 42 10.71 -22.12 15.87
CA ASP A 42 12.16 -21.97 15.79
C ASP A 42 12.77 -22.93 14.76
N GLY A 43 13.67 -22.46 13.90
CA GLY A 43 14.39 -23.30 12.93
C GLY A 43 14.12 -22.87 11.49
N ASN A 44 14.41 -23.67 10.46
CA ASN A 44 14.13 -23.28 9.07
C ASN A 44 12.94 -24.06 8.55
N ASP A 45 11.77 -23.40 8.51
CA ASP A 45 10.50 -24.05 8.26
C ASP A 45 10.11 -23.97 6.79
N THR A 46 9.40 -25.00 6.32
CA THR A 46 8.81 -25.06 4.99
C THR A 46 7.30 -25.10 5.09
N TYR A 47 6.64 -24.07 4.56
CA TYR A 47 5.17 -24.01 4.47
C TYR A 47 4.73 -24.42 3.07
N LEU A 48 3.84 -25.41 2.95
CA LEU A 48 3.30 -25.87 1.67
C LEU A 48 1.96 -25.21 1.39
N PHE A 49 1.80 -24.65 0.19
CA PHE A 49 0.54 -24.01 -0.24
C PHE A 49 0.29 -24.20 -1.73
N GLY A 50 -0.95 -24.20 -2.19
CA GLY A 50 -1.29 -24.47 -3.58
C GLY A 50 -2.77 -24.25 -3.91
N ARG A 51 -3.16 -24.69 -5.12
CA ARG A 51 -4.54 -24.58 -5.58
C ARG A 51 -5.45 -25.50 -4.77
N GLY A 52 -6.56 -24.98 -4.28
CA GLY A 52 -7.54 -25.67 -3.45
C GLY A 52 -7.23 -25.68 -1.96
N ASP A 53 -6.14 -25.04 -1.53
CA ASP A 53 -5.76 -24.97 -0.12
C ASP A 53 -6.55 -23.90 0.65
N GLY A 54 -7.19 -22.94 -0.03
CA GLY A 54 -8.06 -21.94 0.57
C GLY A 54 -7.32 -20.70 1.08
N GLN A 55 -7.66 -20.19 2.27
CA GLN A 55 -7.11 -18.93 2.80
C GLN A 55 -6.28 -19.15 4.06
N ASP A 56 -4.99 -19.38 3.85
CA ASP A 56 -4.07 -19.75 4.93
C ASP A 56 -3.32 -18.55 5.49
N VAL A 57 -2.92 -18.69 6.76
CA VAL A 57 -2.14 -17.71 7.49
C VAL A 57 -0.87 -18.35 8.01
N ILE A 58 0.28 -17.80 7.63
CA ILE A 58 1.58 -18.15 8.18
C ILE A 58 1.95 -17.13 9.25
N SER A 59 2.34 -17.64 10.42
CA SER A 59 2.92 -16.85 11.51
C SER A 59 4.31 -17.42 11.81
N SER A 60 5.37 -16.68 11.48
CA SER A 60 6.74 -17.19 11.58
C SER A 60 7.63 -16.37 12.54
N CYS A 61 7.17 -16.13 13.76
CA CYS A 61 7.88 -15.23 14.68
C CYS A 61 9.17 -15.85 15.27
N GLU A 62 10.34 -15.55 14.71
CA GLU A 62 11.65 -15.89 15.31
C GLU A 62 12.65 -14.73 15.20
N TRP A 63 13.43 -14.50 16.25
CA TRP A 63 14.43 -13.41 16.31
C TRP A 63 15.81 -13.76 15.74
N ASN A 64 15.94 -14.95 15.14
CA ASN A 64 17.20 -15.42 14.58
C ASN A 64 17.41 -14.87 13.16
N PRO A 65 18.38 -13.96 12.93
CA PRO A 65 18.62 -13.40 11.59
C PRO A 65 19.16 -14.41 10.57
N SER A 66 19.57 -15.59 11.04
CA SER A 66 20.03 -16.70 10.18
C SER A 66 18.90 -17.63 9.74
N LYS A 67 17.64 -17.39 10.16
CA LYS A 67 16.46 -18.14 9.72
C LYS A 67 16.33 -18.10 8.19
N ARG A 68 15.87 -19.20 7.60
CA ARG A 68 15.70 -19.41 6.15
C ARG A 68 14.40 -20.15 5.87
N ASP A 69 13.30 -19.58 6.30
CA ASP A 69 11.98 -20.10 6.00
C ASP A 69 11.65 -20.02 4.51
N GLU A 70 10.89 -21.00 4.06
CA GLU A 70 10.47 -21.13 2.68
C GLU A 70 8.96 -21.37 2.62
N LEU A 71 8.25 -20.48 1.91
CA LEU A 71 6.95 -20.83 1.37
C LEU A 71 7.15 -21.58 0.05
N ARG A 72 6.70 -22.82 -0.03
CA ARG A 72 6.83 -23.66 -1.22
C ARG A 72 5.46 -23.93 -1.82
N PHE A 73 5.26 -23.41 -3.03
CA PHE A 73 4.08 -23.70 -3.80
C PHE A 73 4.07 -25.15 -4.30
N LYS A 74 2.95 -25.85 -4.09
CA LYS A 74 2.66 -27.21 -4.57
C LYS A 74 2.59 -27.25 -6.11
N ALA A 75 2.55 -28.46 -6.66
CA ALA A 75 2.55 -28.69 -8.11
C ALA A 75 1.44 -27.88 -8.83
N GLY A 76 1.78 -27.26 -9.97
CA GLY A 76 0.83 -26.52 -10.80
C GLY A 76 0.64 -25.05 -10.42
N VAL A 77 1.50 -24.51 -9.56
CA VAL A 77 1.59 -23.06 -9.28
C VAL A 77 3.00 -22.59 -9.60
N THR A 78 3.10 -21.66 -10.55
CA THR A 78 4.32 -21.02 -11.02
C THR A 78 4.36 -19.56 -10.58
N ALA A 79 5.51 -18.90 -10.76
CA ALA A 79 5.66 -17.47 -10.48
C ALA A 79 4.67 -16.59 -11.26
N ALA A 80 4.23 -17.02 -12.45
CA ALA A 80 3.26 -16.29 -13.26
C ALA A 80 1.81 -16.42 -12.74
N ASP A 81 1.55 -17.43 -11.91
CA ASP A 81 0.22 -17.66 -11.32
C ASP A 81 0.01 -16.87 -10.03
N VAL A 82 1.04 -16.20 -9.49
CA VAL A 82 0.99 -15.61 -8.15
C VAL A 82 1.09 -14.09 -8.21
N ALA A 83 0.04 -13.43 -7.71
CA ALA A 83 0.02 -12.00 -7.46
C ALA A 83 0.53 -11.71 -6.04
N VAL A 84 1.37 -10.69 -5.92
CA VAL A 84 1.95 -10.23 -4.65
C VAL A 84 1.26 -8.94 -4.24
N ARG A 85 0.89 -8.82 -2.97
CA ARG A 85 0.37 -7.58 -2.40
C ARG A 85 0.87 -7.41 -0.97
N ARG A 86 1.22 -6.19 -0.59
CA ARG A 86 1.39 -5.80 0.81
C ARG A 86 0.07 -5.26 1.35
N GLN A 87 -0.29 -5.67 2.56
CA GLN A 87 -1.37 -5.06 3.31
C GLN A 87 -0.88 -4.77 4.73
N TRP A 88 -0.65 -3.50 5.04
CA TRP A 88 0.02 -3.10 6.27
C TRP A 88 1.40 -3.76 6.37
N ASN A 89 1.61 -4.66 7.33
CA ASN A 89 2.83 -5.44 7.45
C ASN A 89 2.70 -6.86 6.91
N ASP A 90 1.54 -7.25 6.38
CA ASP A 90 1.31 -8.60 5.86
C ASP A 90 1.74 -8.70 4.40
N LEU A 91 2.39 -9.82 4.06
CA LEU A 91 2.61 -10.25 2.68
C LEU A 91 1.44 -11.16 2.28
N ILE A 92 0.75 -10.79 1.21
CA ILE A 92 -0.36 -11.55 0.64
C ILE A 92 0.07 -12.09 -0.72
N LEU A 93 -0.06 -13.40 -0.87
CA LEU A 93 0.19 -14.11 -2.12
C LEU A 93 -1.08 -14.79 -2.57
N ARG A 94 -1.63 -14.34 -3.70
CA ARG A 94 -2.89 -14.82 -4.27
C ARG A 94 -2.63 -15.63 -5.52
N VAL A 95 -3.23 -16.82 -5.62
CA VAL A 95 -3.14 -17.66 -6.80
C VAL A 95 -4.22 -17.25 -7.81
N ALA A 96 -3.80 -16.85 -9.01
CA ALA A 96 -4.66 -16.39 -10.08
C ALA A 96 -5.73 -17.43 -10.44
N GLU A 97 -6.90 -16.93 -10.83
CA GLU A 97 -8.08 -17.71 -11.22
C GLU A 97 -8.65 -18.62 -10.10
N THR A 98 -8.27 -18.37 -8.84
CA THR A 98 -8.79 -19.10 -7.67
C THR A 98 -9.20 -18.15 -6.54
N SER A 99 -9.75 -18.69 -5.46
CA SER A 99 -9.87 -17.97 -4.18
C SER A 99 -8.68 -18.20 -3.25
N ASP A 100 -7.69 -18.98 -3.67
CA ASP A 100 -6.58 -19.42 -2.82
C ASP A 100 -5.62 -18.26 -2.55
N GLN A 101 -5.30 -18.07 -1.27
CA GLN A 101 -4.44 -17.02 -0.78
C GLN A 101 -3.65 -17.50 0.45
N VAL A 102 -2.37 -17.18 0.51
CA VAL A 102 -1.58 -17.32 1.73
C VAL A 102 -1.15 -15.94 2.21
N THR A 103 -1.36 -15.69 3.50
CA THR A 103 -1.00 -14.44 4.18
C THR A 103 0.13 -14.71 5.15
N VAL A 104 1.31 -14.14 4.91
CA VAL A 104 2.42 -14.17 5.86
C VAL A 104 2.28 -12.95 6.78
N LYS A 105 1.87 -13.21 8.02
CA LYS A 105 1.55 -12.16 8.98
C LYS A 105 2.80 -11.39 9.38
N ASN A 106 2.71 -10.06 9.37
CA ASN A 106 3.79 -9.15 9.76
C ASN A 106 5.11 -9.34 8.99
N HIS A 107 5.10 -9.92 7.78
CA HIS A 107 6.28 -10.13 6.94
C HIS A 107 7.19 -8.89 6.84
N PHE A 108 6.61 -7.69 6.68
CA PHE A 108 7.34 -6.41 6.58
C PHE A 108 7.62 -5.73 7.93
N TYR A 109 7.19 -6.33 9.04
CA TYR A 109 7.47 -5.75 10.35
C TYR A 109 8.96 -5.82 10.66
N SER A 110 9.60 -4.65 10.69
CA SER A 110 11.00 -4.49 11.07
C SER A 110 11.13 -4.06 12.52
N ARG A 111 12.06 -4.68 13.24
CA ARG A 111 12.47 -4.22 14.58
C ARG A 111 13.93 -4.57 14.84
N ASP A 112 14.67 -3.61 15.39
CA ASP A 112 16.10 -3.73 15.71
C ASP A 112 16.97 -4.17 14.51
N GLY A 113 16.56 -3.81 13.28
CA GLY A 113 17.25 -4.14 12.03
C GLY A 113 16.99 -5.55 11.51
N GLY A 114 16.04 -6.29 12.09
CA GLY A 114 15.61 -7.61 11.64
C GLY A 114 14.12 -7.66 11.28
N TYR A 115 13.73 -8.72 10.57
CA TYR A 115 12.36 -9.00 10.12
C TYR A 115 11.90 -10.34 10.70
N PRO A 116 11.50 -10.38 11.97
CA PRO A 116 11.33 -11.63 12.70
C PRO A 116 10.13 -12.48 12.24
N TYR A 117 9.32 -12.02 11.29
CA TYR A 117 8.12 -12.73 10.83
C TYR A 117 8.17 -13.15 9.35
N ARG A 118 9.26 -12.82 8.66
CA ARG A 118 9.32 -13.01 7.21
C ARG A 118 9.47 -14.48 6.87
N VAL A 119 9.05 -14.84 5.66
CA VAL A 119 9.62 -15.96 4.93
C VAL A 119 10.76 -15.44 4.07
N GLU A 120 11.92 -16.06 4.13
CA GLU A 120 13.11 -15.61 3.37
C GLU A 120 13.01 -15.92 1.87
N SER A 121 12.25 -16.95 1.50
CA SER A 121 12.12 -17.36 0.11
C SER A 121 10.74 -17.90 -0.22
N ILE A 122 10.36 -17.75 -1.48
CA ILE A 122 9.18 -18.36 -2.07
C ILE A 122 9.65 -19.24 -3.22
N ARG A 123 9.32 -20.53 -3.18
CA ARG A 123 9.68 -21.50 -4.22
C ARG A 123 8.45 -21.96 -5.00
N PHE A 124 8.58 -22.04 -6.31
CA PHE A 124 7.51 -22.45 -7.22
C PHE A 124 7.70 -23.87 -7.76
N SER A 125 6.62 -24.42 -8.32
CA SER A 125 6.59 -25.80 -8.81
C SER A 125 7.52 -26.09 -10.01
N ASP A 126 7.95 -25.06 -10.73
CA ASP A 126 8.93 -25.15 -11.83
C ASP A 126 10.39 -25.03 -11.36
N GLY A 127 10.61 -24.88 -10.05
CA GLY A 127 11.92 -24.73 -9.43
C GLY A 127 12.43 -23.28 -9.38
N SER A 128 11.72 -22.32 -9.99
CA SER A 128 12.00 -20.90 -9.80
C SER A 128 11.75 -20.48 -8.34
N ALA A 129 12.36 -19.38 -7.92
CA ALA A 129 12.20 -18.86 -6.57
C ALA A 129 12.31 -17.33 -6.55
N TRP A 130 11.66 -16.72 -5.57
CA TRP A 130 11.80 -15.31 -5.20
C TRP A 130 12.50 -15.19 -3.86
N GLY A 131 13.49 -14.31 -3.78
CA GLY A 131 14.00 -13.80 -2.50
C GLY A 131 13.31 -12.49 -2.11
N GLY A 132 13.73 -11.88 -0.99
CA GLY A 132 13.17 -10.61 -0.50
C GLY A 132 13.11 -9.51 -1.56
N ALA A 133 14.22 -9.28 -2.28
CA ALA A 133 14.26 -8.26 -3.34
C ALA A 133 13.31 -8.55 -4.51
N ASP A 134 13.08 -9.83 -4.85
CA ASP A 134 12.13 -10.21 -5.90
C ASP A 134 10.68 -9.99 -5.44
N ILE A 135 10.40 -10.21 -4.15
CA ILE A 135 9.10 -9.96 -3.53
C ILE A 135 8.80 -8.46 -3.52
N GLU A 136 9.74 -7.64 -3.05
CA GLU A 136 9.64 -6.19 -3.02
C GLU A 136 9.43 -5.60 -4.42
N ALA A 137 10.24 -6.01 -5.39
CA ALA A 137 10.14 -5.54 -6.78
C ALA A 137 8.79 -5.84 -7.45
N ARG A 138 8.01 -6.79 -6.92
CA ARG A 138 6.70 -7.17 -7.44
C ARG A 138 5.55 -6.35 -6.88
N MET A 139 5.73 -5.66 -5.75
CA MET A 139 4.66 -4.86 -5.11
C MET A 139 4.35 -3.55 -5.82
N ILE A 140 5.25 -3.14 -6.72
CA ILE A 140 5.18 -1.87 -7.44
C ILE A 140 4.94 -2.06 -8.94
N ILE A 141 4.64 -3.30 -9.37
CA ILE A 141 4.33 -3.59 -10.78
C ILE A 141 2.85 -3.33 -11.01
N ALA A 142 2.56 -2.26 -11.76
CA ALA A 142 1.22 -1.93 -12.20
C ALA A 142 0.83 -2.60 -13.52
N THR A 143 -0.47 -2.60 -13.78
CA THR A 143 -1.16 -3.07 -14.97
C THR A 143 -2.08 -1.95 -15.50
N GLU A 144 -2.89 -2.22 -16.52
CA GLU A 144 -3.88 -1.26 -17.04
C GLU A 144 -5.28 -1.46 -16.41
N GLY A 145 -5.36 -2.14 -15.27
CA GLY A 145 -6.58 -2.32 -14.50
C GLY A 145 -6.35 -2.07 -13.02
N ASP A 146 -7.42 -2.16 -12.23
CA ASP A 146 -7.38 -1.83 -10.80
C ASP A 146 -6.28 -2.59 -10.02
N ASP A 147 -5.28 -1.85 -9.55
CA ASP A 147 -4.12 -2.35 -8.84
C ASP A 147 -4.05 -1.84 -7.39
N ALA A 148 -3.31 -2.58 -6.56
CA ALA A 148 -3.02 -2.18 -5.19
C ALA A 148 -1.52 -2.24 -4.96
N LEU A 149 -0.86 -1.10 -5.19
CA LEU A 149 0.59 -0.94 -5.15
C LEU A 149 1.05 -0.50 -3.78
N SER A 150 2.25 -0.95 -3.42
CA SER A 150 2.82 -0.67 -2.10
C SER A 150 4.32 -0.52 -2.20
N GLY A 151 4.79 0.62 -1.74
CA GLY A 151 6.18 0.90 -1.46
C GLY A 151 6.72 0.15 -0.23
N ASP A 152 7.95 0.47 0.10
CA ASP A 152 8.67 0.04 1.27
C ASP A 152 8.98 1.23 2.20
N ASP A 153 9.97 1.10 3.07
CA ASP A 153 10.37 2.20 3.97
C ASP A 153 11.46 3.08 3.33
N MET A 154 11.68 2.97 2.02
CA MET A 154 12.59 3.80 1.21
C MET A 154 11.81 4.65 0.21
N SER A 155 12.44 5.70 -0.32
CA SER A 155 11.87 6.48 -1.42
C SER A 155 11.51 5.63 -2.63
N ASN A 156 10.23 5.66 -3.01
CA ASN A 156 9.68 4.91 -4.12
C ASN A 156 9.08 5.82 -5.21
N VAL A 157 8.94 5.25 -6.40
CA VAL A 157 8.17 5.85 -7.50
C VAL A 157 7.09 4.86 -7.87
N LEU A 158 5.84 5.22 -7.60
CA LEU A 158 4.65 4.40 -7.82
C LEU A 158 3.82 5.02 -8.94
N SER A 159 3.43 4.20 -9.93
CA SER A 159 2.57 4.62 -11.03
C SER A 159 1.49 3.55 -11.24
N GLY A 160 0.21 3.91 -11.06
CA GLY A 160 -0.93 3.01 -11.23
C GLY A 160 -1.27 2.70 -12.70
N LEU A 161 -0.82 3.55 -13.62
CA LEU A 161 -1.10 3.50 -15.06
C LEU A 161 -2.58 3.76 -15.39
N GLY A 162 -3.43 2.75 -15.36
CA GLY A 162 -4.83 2.87 -15.70
C GLY A 162 -5.65 1.88 -14.90
N GLY A 163 -6.90 2.23 -14.59
CA GLY A 163 -7.68 1.47 -13.60
C GLY A 163 -7.99 2.35 -12.40
N ASN A 164 -8.72 1.83 -11.41
CA ASN A 164 -8.91 2.55 -10.14
C ASN A 164 -7.95 1.95 -9.11
N ASP A 165 -6.84 2.63 -8.91
CA ASP A 165 -5.70 2.09 -8.19
C ASP A 165 -5.65 2.57 -6.74
N THR A 166 -4.97 1.78 -5.91
CA THR A 166 -4.62 2.19 -4.54
C THR A 166 -3.11 2.13 -4.38
N LEU A 167 -2.48 3.28 -4.15
CA LEU A 167 -1.03 3.41 -3.99
C LEU A 167 -0.69 3.82 -2.55
N TYR A 168 0.16 3.02 -1.91
CA TYR A 168 0.73 3.32 -0.58
C TYR A 168 2.25 3.50 -0.69
N GLY A 169 2.78 4.67 -0.38
CA GLY A 169 4.23 4.93 -0.32
C GLY A 169 4.90 4.28 0.90
N TYR A 170 4.24 4.39 2.06
CA TYR A 170 4.73 3.97 3.39
C TYR A 170 5.81 4.88 3.97
N GLY A 171 7.09 4.62 3.74
CA GLY A 171 8.17 5.39 4.35
C GLY A 171 9.17 5.88 3.33
N GLY A 172 9.69 7.09 3.51
CA GLY A 172 10.64 7.70 2.59
C GLY A 172 9.99 8.83 1.78
N ASP A 173 10.79 9.52 0.97
CA ASP A 173 10.26 10.59 0.12
C ASP A 173 9.71 9.96 -1.17
N ASP A 174 8.38 9.79 -1.27
CA ASP A 174 7.76 9.03 -2.36
C ASP A 174 7.24 9.91 -3.51
N THR A 175 7.14 9.34 -4.71
CA THR A 175 6.42 9.94 -5.84
C THR A 175 5.30 9.01 -6.30
N LEU A 176 4.05 9.47 -6.19
CA LEU A 176 2.85 8.71 -6.50
C LEU A 176 2.12 9.34 -7.70
N ASP A 177 1.85 8.54 -8.73
CA ASP A 177 1.04 8.89 -9.90
C ASP A 177 -0.08 7.85 -10.04
N GLY A 178 -1.33 8.25 -9.80
CA GLY A 178 -2.47 7.34 -9.97
C GLY A 178 -2.57 6.85 -11.42
N GLY A 179 -2.40 7.78 -12.37
CA GLY A 179 -2.61 7.50 -13.77
C GLY A 179 -4.05 7.79 -14.16
N VAL A 180 -4.59 7.03 -15.12
CA VAL A 180 -5.96 7.20 -15.62
C VAL A 180 -6.94 6.42 -14.76
N GLY A 181 -7.83 7.10 -14.05
CA GLY A 181 -8.84 6.39 -13.29
C GLY A 181 -9.49 7.19 -12.17
N ASN A 182 -9.75 6.54 -11.06
CA ASN A 182 -10.13 7.23 -9.83
C ASN A 182 -9.34 6.60 -8.70
N ASP A 183 -8.21 7.19 -8.39
CA ASP A 183 -7.18 6.53 -7.61
C ASP A 183 -7.16 7.01 -6.16
N SER A 184 -6.67 6.14 -5.28
CA SER A 184 -6.45 6.44 -3.86
C SER A 184 -4.96 6.44 -3.56
N LEU A 185 -4.42 7.60 -3.21
CA LEU A 185 -2.98 7.81 -2.99
C LEU A 185 -2.71 8.14 -1.53
N GLU A 186 -1.78 7.42 -0.89
CA GLU A 186 -1.30 7.68 0.46
C GLU A 186 0.23 7.58 0.47
N GLY A 187 0.92 8.72 0.58
CA GLY A 187 2.39 8.76 0.61
C GLY A 187 2.95 8.13 1.88
N GLY A 188 2.32 8.37 3.03
CA GLY A 188 2.81 7.87 4.31
C GLY A 188 3.77 8.87 4.94
N SER A 189 4.96 8.42 5.37
CA SER A 189 5.96 9.21 6.09
C SER A 189 7.14 9.59 5.20
N GLY A 190 7.72 10.79 5.38
CA GLY A 190 8.69 11.37 4.45
C GLY A 190 8.07 12.51 3.63
N ASN A 191 8.77 13.11 2.66
CA ASN A 191 8.24 14.21 1.85
C ASN A 191 7.75 13.71 0.50
N ASP A 192 6.43 13.63 0.35
CA ASP A 192 5.80 12.92 -0.75
C ASP A 192 5.41 13.87 -1.89
N THR A 193 5.45 13.37 -3.12
CA THR A 193 5.02 14.07 -4.33
C THR A 193 3.86 13.32 -4.98
N TYR A 194 2.70 13.94 -5.05
CA TYR A 194 1.52 13.42 -5.74
C TYR A 194 1.39 14.08 -7.12
N LEU A 195 1.44 13.29 -8.19
CA LEU A 195 1.28 13.75 -9.57
C LEU A 195 -0.19 13.73 -9.97
N PHE A 196 -0.63 14.79 -10.67
CA PHE A 196 -2.01 14.90 -11.17
C PHE A 196 -2.09 15.78 -12.41
N GLY A 197 -2.91 15.42 -13.39
CA GLY A 197 -2.98 16.06 -14.71
C GLY A 197 -4.30 15.82 -15.43
N ARG A 198 -4.35 16.14 -16.73
CA ARG A 198 -5.57 15.93 -17.54
C ARG A 198 -5.72 14.45 -17.88
N GLY A 199 -6.92 13.93 -17.74
CA GLY A 199 -7.24 12.52 -18.01
C GLY A 199 -6.99 11.59 -16.83
N ASP A 200 -6.48 12.09 -15.71
CA ASP A 200 -6.24 11.29 -14.51
C ASP A 200 -7.55 10.95 -13.77
N GLY A 201 -8.64 11.69 -14.02
CA GLY A 201 -9.96 11.39 -13.46
C GLY A 201 -10.15 11.93 -12.04
N GLN A 202 -10.77 11.15 -11.13
CA GLN A 202 -11.15 11.63 -9.80
C GLN A 202 -10.34 11.00 -8.68
N ASP A 203 -9.16 11.54 -8.44
CA ASP A 203 -8.23 10.99 -7.48
C ASP A 203 -8.43 11.55 -6.08
N THR A 204 -7.99 10.76 -5.11
CA THR A 204 -8.07 11.08 -3.69
C THR A 204 -6.71 10.88 -3.05
N ILE A 205 -6.19 11.96 -2.46
CA ILE A 205 -5.04 11.89 -1.54
C ILE A 205 -5.60 11.77 -0.12
N GLY A 206 -5.15 10.73 0.57
CA GLY A 206 -5.47 10.47 1.97
C GLY A 206 -4.24 10.06 2.76
N GLY A 207 -4.49 9.61 3.99
CA GLY A 207 -3.46 9.15 4.91
C GLY A 207 -3.37 9.98 6.17
N TRP A 208 -2.73 9.41 7.19
CA TRP A 208 -2.53 10.05 8.48
C TRP A 208 -1.05 10.17 8.77
N ASP A 209 -0.48 11.34 8.52
CA ASP A 209 0.83 11.68 9.05
C ASP A 209 0.74 12.85 10.04
N ARG A 210 1.52 12.76 11.12
CA ARG A 210 1.59 13.71 12.21
C ARG A 210 2.92 14.45 12.28
N ASP A 211 3.86 14.20 11.37
CA ASP A 211 5.12 14.93 11.32
C ASP A 211 4.86 16.39 10.89
N PRO A 212 5.06 17.37 11.79
CA PRO A 212 4.81 18.77 11.48
C PRO A 212 5.85 19.38 10.51
N ASN A 213 6.90 18.65 10.13
CA ASN A 213 7.97 19.15 9.26
C ASN A 213 7.90 18.62 7.83
N LYS A 214 6.87 17.84 7.49
CA LYS A 214 6.65 17.35 6.14
C LYS A 214 6.53 18.50 5.13
N GLN A 215 6.92 18.19 3.91
CA GLN A 215 6.83 19.06 2.74
C GLN A 215 6.24 18.30 1.56
N ASP A 216 5.11 17.66 1.83
CA ASP A 216 4.32 16.94 0.84
C ASP A 216 3.79 17.94 -0.20
N VAL A 217 3.78 17.51 -1.46
CA VAL A 217 3.39 18.39 -2.57
C VAL A 217 2.49 17.69 -3.55
N VAL A 218 1.47 18.42 -4.01
CA VAL A 218 0.84 18.11 -5.30
C VAL A 218 1.66 18.78 -6.39
N ARG A 219 2.08 18.01 -7.38
CA ARG A 219 2.74 18.52 -8.59
C ARG A 219 1.84 18.23 -9.78
N PHE A 220 1.29 19.29 -10.36
CA PHE A 220 0.54 19.18 -11.60
C PHE A 220 1.47 18.80 -12.76
N LYS A 221 1.02 17.86 -13.60
CA LYS A 221 1.71 17.41 -14.82
C LYS A 221 1.85 18.57 -15.83
N GLU A 222 2.78 18.45 -16.77
CA GLU A 222 3.21 19.56 -17.65
C GLU A 222 2.09 20.19 -18.50
N ASP A 223 1.00 19.46 -18.70
CA ASP A 223 -0.17 19.83 -19.48
C ASP A 223 -1.20 20.69 -18.72
N VAL A 224 -0.96 20.95 -17.43
CA VAL A 224 -1.82 21.77 -16.58
C VAL A 224 -1.11 23.04 -16.15
N ARG A 225 -1.71 24.20 -16.46
CA ARG A 225 -1.21 25.51 -16.04
C ARG A 225 -1.90 26.00 -14.77
N PRO A 226 -1.29 26.92 -14.01
CA PRO A 226 -1.92 27.49 -12.81
C PRO A 226 -3.31 28.08 -13.05
N GLU A 227 -3.56 28.68 -14.21
CA GLU A 227 -4.87 29.26 -14.58
C GLU A 227 -5.95 28.22 -14.91
N ASP A 228 -5.56 26.98 -15.19
CA ASP A 228 -6.48 25.86 -15.47
C ASP A 228 -7.09 25.30 -14.20
N VAL A 229 -6.46 25.53 -13.04
CA VAL A 229 -6.84 24.89 -11.78
C VAL A 229 -7.82 25.76 -10.99
N THR A 230 -8.89 25.13 -10.53
CA THR A 230 -9.82 25.67 -9.52
C THR A 230 -9.56 25.00 -8.18
N ALA A 231 -9.75 25.74 -7.09
CA ALA A 231 -9.67 25.20 -5.74
C ALA A 231 -11.00 25.43 -5.04
N SER A 232 -11.55 24.40 -4.40
CA SER A 232 -12.76 24.51 -3.58
C SER A 232 -12.63 23.72 -2.29
N ARG A 233 -13.53 23.98 -1.34
CA ARG A 233 -13.56 23.29 -0.04
C ARG A 233 -14.87 22.56 0.13
N THR A 234 -14.81 21.29 0.52
CA THR A 234 -16.01 20.51 0.83
C THR A 234 -16.54 20.82 2.22
N TRP A 235 -17.82 20.50 2.47
CA TRP A 235 -18.46 20.69 3.78
C TRP A 235 -17.71 19.99 4.93
N TRP A 236 -17.10 18.85 4.64
CA TRP A 236 -16.35 18.04 5.60
C TRP A 236 -14.87 18.47 5.74
N GLY A 237 -14.44 19.51 5.02
CA GLY A 237 -13.11 20.09 5.17
C GLY A 237 -12.03 19.50 4.28
N ALA A 238 -12.36 18.84 3.17
CA ALA A 238 -11.38 18.49 2.13
C ALA A 238 -11.11 19.67 1.20
N LEU A 239 -9.90 19.73 0.64
CA LEU A 239 -9.55 20.59 -0.49
C LEU A 239 -9.80 19.80 -1.78
N THR A 240 -10.50 20.40 -2.74
CA THR A 240 -10.62 19.83 -4.09
C THR A 240 -9.97 20.75 -5.10
N LEU A 241 -9.20 20.15 -6.00
CA LEU A 241 -8.52 20.81 -7.11
C LEU A 241 -9.09 20.27 -8.43
N GLY A 242 -9.83 21.10 -9.16
CA GLY A 242 -10.44 20.69 -10.44
C GLY A 242 -9.77 21.36 -11.63
N ILE A 243 -9.64 20.65 -12.75
CA ILE A 243 -9.12 21.20 -14.01
C ILE A 243 -10.29 21.76 -14.85
N ARG A 244 -10.22 23.05 -15.19
CA ARG A 244 -11.29 23.74 -15.92
C ARG A 244 -11.62 23.06 -17.25
N GLY A 245 -12.92 22.85 -17.47
CA GLY A 245 -13.44 22.25 -18.70
C GLY A 245 -13.24 20.74 -18.80
N MET A 246 -12.73 20.10 -17.74
CA MET A 246 -12.48 18.66 -17.66
C MET A 246 -13.19 18.07 -16.44
N PRO A 247 -13.47 16.75 -16.42
CA PRO A 247 -13.99 16.08 -15.24
C PRO A 247 -12.90 15.80 -14.18
N ASP A 248 -11.62 16.04 -14.51
CA ASP A 248 -10.49 15.73 -13.64
C ASP A 248 -10.53 16.54 -12.34
N GLN A 249 -10.49 15.84 -11.20
CA GLN A 249 -10.52 16.42 -9.87
C GLN A 249 -9.64 15.63 -8.89
N LEU A 250 -8.71 16.32 -8.25
CA LEU A 250 -7.94 15.79 -7.12
C LEU A 250 -8.57 16.22 -5.80
N THR A 251 -8.84 15.27 -4.92
CA THR A 251 -9.41 15.51 -3.58
C THR A 251 -8.36 15.23 -2.52
N VAL A 252 -7.95 16.26 -1.80
CA VAL A 252 -7.06 16.14 -0.64
C VAL A 252 -7.91 16.05 0.62
N GLN A 253 -8.04 14.85 1.16
CA GLN A 253 -8.86 14.60 2.34
C GLN A 253 -8.32 15.36 3.55
N TYR A 254 -9.22 15.77 4.45
CA TYR A 254 -8.88 16.40 5.73
C TYR A 254 -8.00 17.67 5.70
N TYR A 255 -7.72 18.27 4.54
CA TYR A 255 -6.86 19.45 4.39
C TYR A 255 -7.22 20.64 5.32
N PHE A 256 -8.50 20.83 5.66
CA PHE A 256 -8.97 21.89 6.57
C PHE A 256 -9.48 21.37 7.91
N ALA A 257 -9.21 20.11 8.27
CA ALA A 257 -9.60 19.58 9.57
C ALA A 257 -8.72 20.21 10.66
N ASN A 258 -9.29 21.15 11.44
CA ASN A 258 -8.59 21.84 12.52
C ASN A 258 -8.68 21.08 13.85
N GLY A 259 -7.51 20.80 14.43
CA GLY A 259 -7.24 20.52 15.84
C GLY A 259 -5.78 20.91 16.11
N SER A 260 -5.42 21.37 17.32
CA SER A 260 -4.12 22.04 17.61
C SER A 260 -2.85 21.22 17.33
N ASP A 261 -2.97 19.94 16.99
CA ASP A 261 -1.89 19.00 16.66
C ASP A 261 -2.16 18.23 15.34
N PHE A 262 -3.09 18.71 14.50
CA PHE A 262 -3.71 17.92 13.43
C PHE A 262 -3.73 18.69 12.11
N ASN A 263 -2.93 18.24 11.13
CA ASN A 263 -3.06 18.61 9.70
C ASN A 263 -3.21 17.33 8.85
N PRO A 264 -4.37 16.65 8.88
CA PRO A 264 -4.50 15.30 8.33
C PRO A 264 -4.64 15.24 6.81
N GLY A 265 -4.54 16.38 6.11
CA GLY A 265 -4.54 16.43 4.64
C GLY A 265 -3.19 16.75 4.01
N GLY A 266 -2.12 16.82 4.82
CA GLY A 266 -0.73 16.55 4.44
C GLY A 266 -0.27 16.95 3.05
N ILE A 267 -0.52 18.19 2.58
CA ILE A 267 0.28 18.82 1.52
C ILE A 267 0.59 20.26 1.90
N GLU A 268 1.85 20.65 1.75
CA GLU A 268 2.34 21.98 2.09
C GLU A 268 2.35 22.92 0.88
N ALA A 269 2.42 22.36 -0.34
CA ALA A 269 2.40 23.16 -1.55
C ALA A 269 1.79 22.45 -2.76
N ILE A 270 1.27 23.26 -3.67
CA ILE A 270 0.92 22.85 -5.04
C ILE A 270 1.96 23.45 -5.98
N ARG A 271 2.53 22.65 -6.87
CA ARG A 271 3.59 23.07 -7.81
C ARG A 271 3.16 22.82 -9.26
N PHE A 272 3.62 23.70 -10.15
CA PHE A 272 3.35 23.64 -11.59
C PHE A 272 4.67 23.60 -12.37
N ALA A 273 4.62 23.11 -13.61
CA ALA A 273 5.79 22.99 -14.48
C ALA A 273 6.44 24.34 -14.84
N ASP A 274 5.68 25.44 -14.79
CA ASP A 274 6.18 26.81 -15.05
C ASP A 274 6.96 27.41 -13.87
N GLY A 275 7.11 26.67 -12.77
CA GLY A 275 7.75 27.12 -11.53
C GLY A 275 6.81 27.87 -10.58
N THR A 276 5.55 28.09 -10.95
CA THR A 276 4.53 28.61 -10.04
C THR A 276 4.32 27.62 -8.90
N ALA A 277 4.22 28.15 -7.67
CA ALA A 277 3.88 27.38 -6.48
C ALA A 277 2.78 28.09 -5.69
N TRP A 278 1.84 27.32 -5.16
CA TRP A 278 0.85 27.79 -4.20
C TRP A 278 1.17 27.18 -2.85
N ASP A 279 1.56 28.03 -1.91
CA ASP A 279 1.63 27.68 -0.49
C ASP A 279 0.22 27.73 0.14
N ALA A 280 0.14 27.38 1.43
CA ALA A 280 -1.12 27.41 2.18
C ALA A 280 -1.85 28.79 2.12
N ALA A 281 -1.11 29.90 2.09
CA ALA A 281 -1.68 31.24 1.99
C ALA A 281 -2.27 31.51 0.60
N ALA A 282 -1.57 31.12 -0.45
CA ALA A 282 -2.01 31.22 -1.84
C ALA A 282 -3.21 30.32 -2.15
N ILE A 283 -3.28 29.14 -1.53
CA ILE A 283 -4.44 28.24 -1.57
C ILE A 283 -5.63 28.91 -0.89
N SER A 284 -5.45 29.39 0.34
CA SER A 284 -6.49 30.07 1.12
C SER A 284 -7.10 31.27 0.39
N MET A 285 -6.27 32.10 -0.26
CA MET A 285 -6.75 33.24 -1.05
C MET A 285 -7.63 32.84 -2.23
N ARG A 286 -7.36 31.68 -2.86
CA ARG A 286 -8.16 31.20 -4.00
C ARG A 286 -9.53 30.72 -3.58
N LEU A 287 -9.62 30.06 -2.42
CA LEU A 287 -10.90 29.66 -1.83
C LEU A 287 -11.79 30.86 -1.49
N LEU A 288 -11.19 31.97 -1.05
CA LEU A 288 -11.91 33.19 -0.69
C LEU A 288 -12.45 33.98 -1.89
N LYS A 289 -11.79 33.87 -3.06
CA LYS A 289 -12.21 34.59 -4.27
C LYS A 289 -13.47 33.99 -4.92
N GLY A 290 -13.81 32.74 -4.57
CA GLY A 290 -14.87 31.98 -5.22
C GLY A 290 -14.47 31.59 -6.65
N SER A 291 -14.60 30.32 -7.00
CA SER A 291 -14.71 29.95 -8.41
C SER A 291 -15.98 30.61 -8.97
N GLU A 292 -15.95 31.11 -10.20
CA GLU A 292 -17.11 31.75 -10.83
C GLU A 292 -18.34 30.81 -10.98
N ASP A 293 -18.21 29.55 -10.58
CA ASP A 293 -19.33 28.65 -10.32
C ASP A 293 -19.68 28.68 -8.82
N SER A 294 -20.72 29.45 -8.51
CA SER A 294 -21.15 29.79 -7.16
C SER A 294 -21.71 28.59 -6.39
N ARG A 295 -21.04 28.19 -5.30
CA ARG A 295 -21.63 27.73 -4.02
C ARG A 295 -20.52 27.48 -3.01
N VAL A 296 -19.97 28.52 -2.40
CA VAL A 296 -19.55 28.64 -0.99
C VAL A 296 -18.90 30.03 -0.87
N VAL A 297 -19.67 31.02 -0.43
CA VAL A 297 -19.12 32.23 0.18
C VAL A 297 -19.27 32.02 1.68
N ILE A 298 -18.18 31.77 2.40
CA ILE A 298 -18.18 31.97 3.85
C ILE A 298 -17.21 33.12 4.14
N SER A 299 -17.78 34.32 4.13
CA SER A 299 -17.24 35.43 4.88
C SER A 299 -17.43 35.14 6.37
N TRP A 300 -16.36 34.85 7.10
CA TRP A 300 -16.38 35.09 8.55
C TRP A 300 -15.96 36.54 8.80
N LYS A 301 -16.96 37.42 8.95
CA LYS A 301 -16.77 38.62 9.78
C LYS A 301 -16.68 38.13 11.23
N ALA A 302 -15.50 38.23 11.83
CA ALA A 302 -15.37 38.17 13.27
C ALA A 302 -16.13 39.36 13.88
N GLY A 303 -17.15 39.08 14.69
CA GLY A 303 -17.85 40.06 15.51
C GLY A 303 -17.52 39.80 16.97
N LEU A 304 -16.77 40.75 17.56
CA LEU A 304 -16.56 41.07 18.98
C LEU A 304 -16.03 39.98 19.92
#